data_AF-A0A0M3JE26-F1
#
_entry.id   AF-A0A0M3JE26-F1
#
_cell.length_a   1.000
_cell.length_b   1.000
_cell.length_c   1.000
_cell.angle_alpha   90.00
_cell.angle_beta   90.00
_cell.angle_gamma   90.00
#
_symmetry.space_group_name_H-M   'P 1'
#
loop_
_entity.id
_entity.type
_entity.pdbx_description
1 polymer ?
#
loop_
_entity_poly.entity_id
_entity_poly.type
_entity_poly.pdbx_seq_one_letter_code
_entity_poly.pdbx_strand_id
1 'polypeptide(L)'
;LSIDSSEPAICVYANDNKAWKPKKYYTHFIKFSFTLTATSIAIQTKLYREIIDFENHLDNPANDYWNLAISDKIEQLVDQS
;
A
#
# COMPACT_ATOMS: atom_id res chain seq x y z
N LEU A 1 6.21 10.24 4.95
CA LEU A 1 4.81 10.60 4.63
C LEU A 1 4.29 11.44 5.78
N SER A 2 3.90 12.70 5.54
CA SER A 2 3.25 13.52 6.57
C SER A 2 1.77 13.15 6.66
N ILE A 3 1.20 13.17 7.86
CA ILE A 3 -0.25 12.99 8.07
C ILE A 3 -1.05 14.17 7.50
N ASP A 4 -0.38 15.29 7.23
CA ASP A 4 -0.96 16.51 6.67
C ASP A 4 -1.00 16.51 5.12
N SER A 5 -0.78 15.36 4.47
CA SER A 5 -0.81 15.29 3.00
C SER A 5 -2.23 15.49 2.48
N SER A 6 -2.46 16.59 1.75
CA SER A 6 -3.76 16.91 1.15
C SER A 6 -4.03 16.15 -0.15
N GLU A 7 -3.01 15.54 -0.75
CA GLU A 7 -3.11 14.83 -2.03
C GLU A 7 -2.38 13.46 -1.97
N PRO A 8 -2.84 12.46 -2.74
CA PRO A 8 -2.13 11.19 -2.90
C PRO A 8 -0.80 11.37 -3.65
N ALA A 9 0.23 10.63 -3.24
CA ALA A 9 1.53 10.62 -3.91
C ALA A 9 1.61 9.66 -5.12
N ILE A 10 0.48 9.29 -5.71
CA ILE A 10 0.40 8.31 -6.80
C ILE A 10 -0.10 8.93 -8.11
N CYS A 11 0.51 8.52 -9.22
CA CYS A 11 0.06 8.85 -10.57
C CYS A 11 -0.43 7.58 -11.25
N VAL A 12 -1.66 7.59 -11.75
CA VAL A 12 -2.25 6.43 -12.42
C VAL A 12 -2.31 6.67 -13.92
N TYR A 13 -1.91 5.66 -14.68
CA TYR A 13 -1.97 5.65 -16.13
C TYR A 13 -2.80 4.46 -16.60
N ALA A 14 -3.52 4.63 -17.70
CA ALA A 14 -4.20 3.55 -18.39
C ALA A 14 -3.65 3.43 -19.81
N ASN A 15 -3.44 2.18 -20.27
CA ASN A 15 -3.10 1.94 -21.67
C ASN A 15 -4.35 2.15 -22.53
N ASP A 16 -4.23 3.06 -23.48
CA ASP A 16 -5.25 3.34 -24.49
C ASP A 16 -4.55 3.35 -25.85
N ASN A 17 -4.85 2.34 -26.67
CA ASN A 17 -4.30 2.20 -28.01
C ASN A 17 -2.76 2.29 -28.06
N LYS A 18 -2.08 1.50 -27.22
CA LYS A 18 -0.61 1.43 -27.13
C LYS A 18 0.06 2.70 -26.56
N ALA A 19 -0.71 3.65 -26.06
CA ALA A 19 -0.18 4.82 -25.35
C ALA A 19 -0.65 4.82 -23.89
N TRP A 20 0.26 5.13 -22.97
CA TRP A 20 -0.09 5.34 -21.56
C TRP A 20 -0.61 6.76 -21.38
N LYS A 21 -1.89 6.88 -21.00
CA LYS A 21 -2.53 8.18 -20.74
C LYS A 21 -2.78 8.35 -19.25
N PRO A 22 -2.48 9.53 -18.66
CA PRO A 22 -2.76 9.78 -17.26
C PRO A 22 -4.27 9.70 -17.01
N LYS A 23 -4.64 9.08 -15.90
CA LYS A 23 -6.02 9.00 -15.41
C LYS A 23 -6.11 9.75 -14.09
N LYS A 24 -7.15 10.57 -13.96
CA LYS A 24 -7.49 11.16 -12.67
C LYS A 24 -7.83 10.03 -11.71
N TYR A 25 -7.04 9.92 -10.65
CA TYR A 25 -7.31 9.01 -9.56
C TYR A 25 -8.35 9.66 -8.65
N TYR A 26 -9.61 9.26 -8.79
CA TYR A 26 -10.65 9.74 -7.90
C TYR A 26 -10.57 8.97 -6.59
N THR A 27 -9.90 9.56 -5.61
CA THR A 27 -9.87 9.10 -4.22
C THR A 27 -11.24 9.02 -3.56
N HIS A 28 -12.32 9.45 -4.21
CA HIS A 28 -13.68 9.41 -3.65
C HIS A 28 -14.14 7.99 -3.27
N PHE A 29 -13.56 6.95 -3.87
CA PHE A 29 -13.85 5.54 -3.53
C PHE A 29 -12.92 4.94 -2.47
N ILE A 30 -11.87 5.68 -2.08
CA ILE A 30 -10.85 5.21 -1.15
C ILE A 30 -10.97 6.10 0.08
N LYS A 31 -11.12 5.48 1.26
CA LYS A 31 -11.08 6.21 2.52
C LYS A 31 -9.66 6.80 2.68
N PHE A 32 -9.41 7.97 2.07
CA PHE A 32 -8.07 8.53 1.89
C PHE A 32 -7.42 8.85 3.23
N SER A 33 -8.19 9.45 4.14
CA SER A 33 -7.78 9.70 5.52
C SER A 33 -7.38 8.41 6.24
N PHE A 34 -8.21 7.37 6.09
CA PHE A 34 -7.94 6.05 6.67
C PHE A 34 -6.65 5.43 6.12
N THR A 35 -6.50 5.41 4.80
CA THR A 35 -5.33 4.85 4.12
C THR A 35 -4.06 5.59 4.55
N LEU A 36 -4.12 6.92 4.66
CA LEU A 36 -3.00 7.74 5.12
C LEU A 36 -2.63 7.43 6.58
N THR A 37 -3.61 7.34 7.47
CA THR A 37 -3.40 6.99 8.89
C THR A 37 -2.80 5.59 9.04
N ALA A 38 -3.40 4.58 8.43
CA ALA A 38 -2.92 3.20 8.50
C ALA A 38 -1.49 3.07 7.93
N THR A 39 -1.22 3.73 6.78
CA THR A 39 0.13 3.76 6.19
C THR A 39 1.13 4.45 7.11
N SER A 40 0.74 5.55 7.77
CA SER A 40 1.60 6.26 8.73
C SER A 40 1.98 5.35 9.91
N ILE A 41 1.00 4.65 10.50
CA ILE A 41 1.23 3.71 11.60
C ILE A 41 2.12 2.56 11.15
N ALA A 42 1.86 1.96 9.98
CA ALA A 42 2.66 0.87 9.43
C ALA A 42 4.14 1.29 9.21
N ILE A 43 4.38 2.54 8.78
CA ILE A 43 5.74 3.08 8.63
C ILE A 43 6.40 3.29 9.99
N GLN A 44 5.68 3.90 10.95
CA GLN A 44 6.20 4.17 12.30
C GLN A 44 6.56 2.86 13.04
N THR A 45 5.75 1.82 12.86
CA THR A 45 5.96 0.47 13.42
C THR A 45 6.98 -0.35 12.61
N LYS A 46 7.51 0.19 11.52
CA LYS A 46 8.51 -0.43 10.65
C LYS A 46 8.04 -1.75 10.00
N LEU A 47 6.74 -1.87 9.75
CA LEU A 47 6.14 -3.06 9.13
C LEU A 47 6.74 -3.37 7.74
N TYR A 48 7.29 -2.35 7.06
CA TYR A 48 8.01 -2.50 5.80
C TYR A 48 9.22 -3.45 5.87
N ARG A 49 9.76 -3.73 7.06
CA ARG A 49 10.88 -4.69 7.24
C ARG A 49 10.44 -6.14 7.19
N GLU A 50 9.15 -6.39 7.35
CA GLU A 50 8.57 -7.73 7.33
C GLU A 50 8.02 -8.10 5.95
N ILE A 51 7.94 -7.14 5.02
CA ILE A 51 7.45 -7.37 3.66
C ILE A 51 8.42 -8.31 2.95
N ILE A 52 7.88 -9.44 2.49
CA ILE A 52 8.56 -10.40 1.64
C ILE A 52 8.17 -10.09 0.19
N ASP A 53 9.16 -9.75 -0.63
CA ASP A 53 8.96 -9.67 -2.07
C ASP A 53 9.22 -11.02 -2.75
N PHE A 54 9.02 -11.06 -4.06
CA PHE A 54 9.21 -12.29 -4.83
C PHE A 54 10.69 -12.73 -4.85
N GLU A 55 11.64 -11.80 -4.84
CA GLU A 55 13.07 -12.12 -4.82
C GLU A 55 13.46 -12.83 -3.51
N ASN A 56 12.96 -12.33 -2.37
CA ASN A 56 13.17 -12.99 -1.08
C ASN A 56 12.57 -14.40 -1.03
N HIS A 57 11.48 -14.66 -1.75
CA HIS A 57 10.91 -16.00 -1.88
C HIS A 57 11.73 -16.91 -2.78
N LEU A 58 12.36 -16.37 -3.84
CA LEU A 58 13.27 -17.15 -4.68
C LEU A 58 14.53 -17.59 -3.90
N ASP A 59 15.05 -16.72 -3.02
CA ASP A 59 16.17 -17.05 -2.12
C ASP A 59 15.77 -18.10 -1.06
N ASN A 60 14.55 -18.01 -0.52
CA ASN A 60 14.00 -18.98 0.42
C ASN A 60 12.51 -19.22 0.15
N PRO A 61 12.14 -20.37 -0.44
CA PRO A 61 10.75 -20.70 -0.77
C PRO A 61 9.79 -20.78 0.42
N ALA A 62 10.32 -20.84 1.65
CA ALA A 62 9.50 -20.77 2.87
C ALA A 62 9.01 -19.34 3.18
N ASN A 63 9.59 -18.30 2.56
CA ASN A 63 9.16 -16.92 2.77
C ASN A 63 7.82 -16.68 2.08
N ASP A 64 6.83 -16.14 2.79
CA ASP A 64 5.50 -15.88 2.26
C ASP A 64 5.43 -14.55 1.49
N TYR A 65 5.60 -14.60 0.17
CA TYR A 65 5.45 -13.41 -0.68
C TYR A 65 3.99 -12.94 -0.82
N TRP A 66 3.00 -13.74 -0.39
CA TRP A 66 1.61 -13.28 -0.29
C TRP A 66 1.40 -12.35 0.91
N ASN A 67 2.35 -12.29 1.84
CA ASN A 67 2.35 -11.41 2.99
C ASN A 67 1.06 -11.50 3.83
N LEU A 68 0.51 -12.69 4.04
CA LEU A 68 -0.77 -12.89 4.73
C LEU A 68 -0.76 -12.31 6.15
N ALA A 69 0.32 -12.53 6.88
CA ALA A 69 0.49 -11.98 8.24
C ALA A 69 0.51 -10.44 8.26
N ILE A 70 0.96 -9.78 7.18
CA ILE A 70 0.93 -8.32 7.07
C ILE A 70 -0.50 -7.85 6.77
N SER A 71 -1.25 -8.57 5.93
CA SER A 71 -2.67 -8.29 5.67
C SER A 71 -3.47 -8.29 6.99
N ASP A 72 -3.30 -9.31 7.82
CA ASP A 72 -3.98 -9.40 9.13
C ASP A 72 -3.63 -8.22 10.05
N LYS A 73 -2.35 -7.82 10.07
CA LYS A 73 -1.89 -6.66 10.86
C LYS A 73 -2.49 -5.35 10.34
N ILE A 74 -2.61 -5.20 9.02
CA ILE A 74 -3.23 -4.02 8.42
C ILE A 74 -4.72 -3.99 8.73
N GLU A 75 -5.44 -5.12 8.66
CA GLU A 75 -6.86 -5.20 9.04
C GLU A 75 -7.08 -4.78 10.49
N GLN A 76 -6.23 -5.20 11.42
CA GLN A 76 -6.31 -4.75 12.82
C GLN A 76 -6.10 -3.24 12.98
N LEU A 77 -5.26 -2.61 12.15
CA LEU A 77 -5.12 -1.16 12.12
C LEU A 77 -6.34 -0.47 11.53
N VAL A 78 -7.11 -1.17 10.67
CA VAL A 78 -8.38 -0.69 10.10
C VAL A 78 -9.49 -0.69 11.14
N ASP A 79 -9.59 -1.74 11.94
CA ASP A 79 -10.69 -1.91 12.91
C ASP A 79 -10.56 -1.02 14.16
N GLN A 80 -9.35 -0.49 14.43
CA GLN A 80 -9.08 0.37 15.59
C GLN A 80 -9.29 1.87 15.32
N SER A 81 -9.64 2.27 14.10
CA SER A 81 -9.76 3.67 13.65
C SER A 81 -11.18 4.03 13.22
#